data_AF-A0A444D5Q2-F1
#
_entry.id   AF-A0A444D5Q2-F1
#
_cell.length_a   1.000
_cell.length_b   1.000
_cell.length_c   1.000
_cell.angle_alpha   90.00
_cell.angle_beta   90.00
_cell.angle_gamma   90.00
#
_symmetry.space_group_name_H-M   'P 1'
#
loop_
_entity.id
_entity.type
_entity.pdbx_description
1 polymer ?
#
loop_
_entity_poly.entity_id
_entity_poly.type
_entity_poly.pdbx_seq_one_letter_code
_entity_poly.pdbx_strand_id
1 'polypeptide(L)'
;MDVAGLDSEGRGFASAREMWREEIGIGEEGEEAENGASCKRRDWYQKGIAYWEGVEASVDGVLGGYGLVNDADVKGSEAFLKPLLLDRFGSGARHPVALDCGSGIGRVTKNLLLRYFNEASNFSSF
;
A
#
# COMPACT_ATOMS: atom_id res chain seq x y z
N MET A 1 -6.02 -5.36 21.71
CA MET A 1 -5.49 -6.73 21.89
C MET A 1 -4.34 -6.86 20.93
N ASP A 2 -3.13 -7.12 21.42
CA ASP A 2 -2.03 -7.53 20.53
C ASP A 2 -2.37 -8.90 19.95
N VAL A 3 -2.30 -9.01 18.64
CA VAL A 3 -2.63 -10.22 17.91
C VAL A 3 -1.31 -10.90 17.55
N ALA A 4 -1.21 -12.20 17.87
CA ALA A 4 -0.09 -13.03 17.45
C ALA A 4 -0.14 -13.29 15.93
N GLY A 5 1.02 -13.45 15.31
CA GLY A 5 1.14 -13.63 13.85
C GLY A 5 2.23 -14.64 13.48
N LEU A 6 2.23 -15.03 12.20
CA LEU A 6 3.23 -15.90 11.59
C LEU A 6 3.81 -15.22 10.35
N ASP A 7 5.11 -15.41 10.08
CA ASP A 7 5.68 -15.09 8.77
C ASP A 7 5.46 -16.23 7.75
N SER A 8 5.91 -16.03 6.51
CA SER A 8 5.79 -17.02 5.43
C SER A 8 6.61 -18.30 5.67
N GLU A 9 7.62 -18.26 6.54
CA GLU A 9 8.46 -19.40 6.91
C GLU A 9 7.92 -20.15 8.15
N GLY A 10 6.78 -19.69 8.69
CA GLY A 10 6.12 -20.28 9.85
C GLY A 10 6.70 -19.84 11.20
N ARG A 11 7.52 -18.78 11.25
CA ARG A 11 7.99 -18.21 12.51
C ARG A 11 6.86 -17.45 13.20
N GLY A 12 6.60 -17.78 14.46
CA GLY A 12 5.58 -17.12 15.27
C GLY A 12 6.10 -15.88 15.99
N PHE A 13 5.23 -14.87 16.10
CA PHE A 13 5.42 -13.68 16.91
C PHE A 13 4.20 -13.52 17.83
N ALA A 14 4.42 -13.25 19.12
CA ALA A 14 3.35 -13.04 20.08
C ALA A 14 2.66 -11.69 19.90
N SER A 15 3.32 -10.72 19.26
CA SER A 15 2.74 -9.40 18.94
C SER A 15 3.42 -8.75 17.73
N ALA A 16 2.73 -7.78 17.11
CA ALA A 16 3.34 -6.94 16.07
C ALA A 16 4.57 -6.19 16.58
N ARG A 17 4.58 -5.80 17.85
CA ARG A 17 5.70 -5.10 18.49
C ARG A 17 6.95 -5.98 18.59
N GLU A 18 6.78 -7.27 18.91
CA GLU A 18 7.88 -8.24 18.87
C GLU A 18 8.42 -8.38 17.46
N MET A 19 7.54 -8.55 16.46
CA MET A 19 7.95 -8.64 15.06
C MET A 19 8.75 -7.41 14.61
N TRP A 20 8.29 -6.19 14.90
CA TRP A 20 9.01 -4.97 14.52
C TRP A 20 10.36 -4.81 15.22
N ARG A 21 10.49 -5.28 16.47
CA ARG A 21 11.77 -5.31 17.16
C ARG A 21 12.76 -6.22 16.46
N GLU A 22 12.31 -7.39 16.02
CA GLU A 22 13.17 -8.36 15.34
C GLU A 22 13.57 -7.90 13.93
N GLU A 23 12.60 -7.48 13.12
CA GLU A 23 12.80 -7.14 11.70
C GLU A 23 13.54 -5.82 11.49
N ILE A 24 13.22 -4.78 12.26
CA ILE A 24 13.73 -3.42 12.01
C ILE A 24 14.33 -2.74 13.23
N GLY A 25 14.47 -3.45 14.35
CA GLY A 25 15.17 -2.97 15.54
C GLY A 25 14.50 -1.77 16.22
N ILE A 26 13.18 -1.59 16.05
CA ILE A 26 12.45 -0.52 16.73
C ILE A 26 12.16 -0.95 18.18
N GLY A 27 12.81 -0.28 19.14
CA GLY A 27 12.49 -0.34 20.57
C GLY A 27 11.30 0.56 20.96
N GLU A 28 10.93 0.60 22.24
CA GLU A 28 9.94 1.58 22.73
C GLU A 28 10.43 3.01 22.50
N GLU A 29 9.49 3.95 22.33
CA GLU A 29 9.77 5.37 22.12
C GLU A 29 10.80 5.89 23.13
N GLY A 30 11.99 6.29 22.63
CA GLY A 30 13.02 6.95 23.45
C GLY A 30 14.42 6.35 23.40
N GLU A 31 14.62 5.15 22.84
CA GLU A 31 15.97 4.59 22.66
C GLU A 31 16.47 4.84 21.23
N GLU A 32 17.53 5.65 21.12
CA GLU A 32 18.26 5.81 19.86
C GLU A 32 18.77 4.44 19.42
N ALA A 33 18.31 4.02 18.24
CA ALA A 33 18.79 2.82 17.56
C ALA A 33 20.33 2.83 17.53
N GLU A 34 20.96 1.84 18.18
CA GLU A 34 22.35 1.49 17.88
C GLU A 34 22.53 1.39 16.35
N ASN A 35 23.72 1.67 15.81
CA ASN A 35 23.99 1.68 14.36
C ASN A 35 23.43 0.44 13.60
N GLY A 36 23.24 -0.70 14.28
CA GLY A 36 22.62 -1.92 13.75
C GLY A 36 21.09 -1.87 13.50
N ALA A 37 20.33 -1.04 14.19
CA ALA A 37 18.88 -0.92 13.94
C ALA A 37 18.58 -0.06 12.70
N SER A 38 19.45 0.91 12.39
CA SER A 38 19.39 1.66 11.13
C SER A 38 19.61 0.75 9.90
N CYS A 39 20.57 -0.19 9.97
CA CYS A 39 20.81 -1.11 8.85
C CYS A 39 19.68 -2.13 8.66
N LYS A 40 19.14 -2.71 9.74
CA LYS A 40 17.97 -3.63 9.66
C LYS A 40 16.76 -2.97 9.00
N ARG A 41 16.43 -1.73 9.40
CA ARG A 41 15.34 -0.96 8.78
C ARG A 41 15.57 -0.73 7.30
N ARG A 42 16.79 -0.36 6.91
CA ARG A 42 17.15 -0.19 5.50
C ARG A 42 16.99 -1.51 4.73
N ASP A 43 17.48 -2.60 5.27
CA ASP A 43 17.43 -3.92 4.63
C ASP A 43 15.98 -4.41 4.47
N TRP A 44 15.11 -4.13 5.45
CA TRP A 44 13.66 -4.39 5.35
C TRP A 44 13.02 -3.69 4.14
N TYR A 45 13.25 -2.38 3.98
CA TYR A 45 12.72 -1.64 2.84
C TYR A 45 13.39 -2.04 1.52
N GLN A 46 14.70 -2.33 1.54
CA GLN A 46 15.44 -2.72 0.34
C GLN A 46 14.95 -4.06 -0.24
N LYS A 47 14.55 -5.02 0.62
CA LYS A 47 13.91 -6.26 0.18
C LYS A 47 12.63 -5.98 -0.62
N GLY A 48 11.81 -5.03 -0.16
CA GLY A 48 10.59 -4.62 -0.84
C GLY A 48 10.85 -3.96 -2.20
N ILE A 49 11.83 -3.06 -2.27
CA ILE A 49 12.24 -2.41 -3.53
C ILE A 49 12.74 -3.46 -4.52
N ALA A 50 13.68 -4.32 -4.10
CA ALA A 50 14.27 -5.33 -4.97
C ALA A 50 13.23 -6.34 -5.50
N TYR A 51 12.20 -6.66 -4.72
CA TYR A 51 11.08 -7.46 -5.20
C TYR A 51 10.34 -6.75 -6.34
N TRP A 52 9.92 -5.49 -6.14
CA TRP A 52 9.13 -4.76 -7.13
C TRP A 52 9.91 -4.40 -8.39
N GLU A 53 11.23 -4.20 -8.31
CA GLU A 53 12.11 -4.02 -9.47
C GLU A 53 12.09 -5.23 -10.43
N GLY A 54 11.85 -6.44 -9.89
CA GLY A 54 11.75 -7.67 -10.68
C GLY A 54 10.35 -7.97 -11.22
N VAL A 55 9.34 -7.20 -10.83
CA VAL A 55 7.95 -7.42 -11.25
C VAL A 55 7.67 -6.67 -12.55
N GLU A 56 7.00 -7.32 -13.50
CA GLU A 56 6.61 -6.68 -14.75
C GLU A 56 5.68 -5.48 -14.48
N ALA A 57 5.93 -4.36 -15.17
CA ALA A 57 5.07 -3.17 -15.15
C ALA A 57 3.76 -3.40 -15.95
N SER A 58 2.94 -4.35 -15.50
CA SER A 58 1.67 -4.74 -16.10
C SER A 58 0.57 -4.84 -15.04
N VAL A 59 -0.71 -4.93 -15.47
CA VAL A 59 -1.84 -5.16 -14.55
C VAL A 59 -1.67 -6.48 -13.82
N ASP A 60 -1.17 -7.50 -14.52
CA ASP A 60 -0.94 -8.81 -13.93
C ASP A 60 0.23 -8.79 -12.94
N GLY A 61 1.32 -8.09 -13.27
CA GLY A 61 2.46 -7.90 -12.38
C GLY A 61 2.10 -7.21 -11.07
N VAL A 62 1.42 -6.06 -11.12
CA VAL A 62 1.01 -5.35 -9.88
C VAL A 62 -0.06 -6.09 -9.07
N LEU A 63 -0.75 -7.08 -9.68
CA LEU A 63 -1.70 -7.97 -9.02
C LEU A 63 -1.10 -9.36 -8.70
N GLY A 64 0.21 -9.55 -8.88
CA GLY A 64 0.90 -10.81 -8.56
C GLY A 64 0.38 -12.03 -9.31
N GLY A 65 0.02 -11.89 -10.59
CA GLY A 65 -0.51 -12.97 -11.42
C GLY A 65 -2.04 -13.11 -11.39
N TYR A 66 -2.73 -12.20 -10.70
CA TYR A 66 -4.19 -12.22 -10.56
C TYR A 66 -4.88 -11.13 -11.41
N GLY A 67 -4.38 -10.83 -12.62
CA GLY A 67 -4.96 -9.80 -13.49
C GLY A 67 -6.47 -9.92 -13.71
N LEU A 68 -7.01 -11.15 -13.66
CA LEU A 68 -8.44 -11.45 -13.78
C LEU A 68 -9.32 -10.81 -12.68
N VAL A 69 -8.76 -10.48 -11.52
CA VAL A 69 -9.56 -9.86 -10.43
C VAL A 69 -9.71 -8.35 -10.60
N ASN A 70 -9.01 -7.73 -11.56
CA ASN A 70 -9.01 -6.27 -11.75
C ASN A 70 -10.42 -5.68 -11.84
N ASP A 71 -11.30 -6.27 -12.62
CA ASP A 71 -12.65 -5.73 -12.83
C ASP A 71 -13.51 -5.83 -11.57
N ALA A 72 -13.36 -6.90 -10.79
CA ALA A 72 -14.08 -7.08 -9.54
C ALA A 72 -13.59 -6.08 -8.48
N ASP A 73 -12.27 -5.90 -8.37
CA ASP A 73 -11.62 -4.91 -7.50
C ASP A 73 -12.09 -3.48 -7.80
N VAL A 74 -12.06 -3.07 -9.08
CA VAL A 74 -12.49 -1.73 -9.51
C VAL A 74 -13.97 -1.51 -9.23
N LYS A 75 -14.84 -2.49 -9.54
CA LYS A 75 -16.29 -2.37 -9.28
C LYS A 75 -16.62 -2.27 -7.79
N GLY A 76 -15.94 -3.06 -6.96
CA GLY A 76 -16.11 -3.01 -5.49
C GLY A 76 -15.68 -1.66 -4.93
N SER A 77 -14.51 -1.17 -5.36
CA SER A 77 -13.98 0.14 -4.96
C SER A 77 -14.87 1.29 -5.43
N GLU A 78 -15.42 1.21 -6.64
CA GLU A 78 -16.37 2.18 -7.17
C GLU A 78 -17.68 2.22 -6.36
N ALA A 79 -18.23 1.05 -6.03
CA ALA A 79 -19.43 0.93 -5.20
C ALA A 79 -19.21 1.50 -3.78
N PHE A 80 -18.00 1.38 -3.24
CA PHE A 80 -17.62 1.97 -1.96
C PHE A 80 -17.42 3.50 -2.04
N LEU A 81 -16.71 3.98 -3.06
CA LEU A 81 -16.31 5.38 -3.19
C LEU A 81 -17.47 6.30 -3.59
N LYS A 82 -18.31 5.87 -4.53
CA LYS A 82 -19.41 6.68 -5.09
C LYS A 82 -20.35 7.28 -4.03
N PRO A 83 -20.89 6.53 -3.04
CA PRO A 83 -21.75 7.13 -2.02
C PRO A 83 -21.01 8.13 -1.14
N LEU A 84 -19.73 7.92 -0.84
CA LEU A 84 -18.92 8.85 -0.04
C LEU A 84 -18.70 10.19 -0.76
N LEU A 85 -18.45 10.14 -2.07
CA LEU A 85 -18.31 11.36 -2.87
C LEU A 85 -19.63 12.13 -2.96
N LEU A 86 -20.74 11.42 -3.14
CA LEU A 86 -22.08 12.03 -3.18
C LEU A 86 -22.45 12.67 -1.84
N ASP A 87 -22.20 11.98 -0.72
CA ASP A 87 -22.47 12.49 0.63
C ASP A 87 -21.61 13.73 0.95
N ARG A 88 -20.31 13.67 0.62
CA ARG A 88 -19.37 14.74 0.98
C ARG A 88 -19.43 15.97 0.07
N PHE A 89 -19.72 15.78 -1.21
CA PHE A 89 -19.61 16.86 -2.21
C PHE A 89 -20.94 17.20 -2.89
N GLY A 90 -21.99 16.39 -2.70
CA GLY A 90 -23.28 16.58 -3.35
C GLY A 90 -23.18 16.53 -4.88
N SER A 91 -24.10 17.21 -5.56
CA SER A 91 -24.12 17.36 -7.03
C SER A 91 -23.47 18.67 -7.52
N GLY A 92 -22.81 19.42 -6.63
CA GLY A 92 -22.20 20.70 -6.97
C GLY A 92 -20.87 20.52 -7.71
N ALA A 93 -20.56 21.44 -8.63
CA ALA A 93 -19.29 21.45 -9.35
C ALA A 93 -18.14 21.78 -8.37
N ARG A 94 -17.41 20.75 -7.93
CA ARG A 94 -16.11 20.87 -7.26
C ARG A 94 -15.04 20.25 -8.14
N HIS A 95 -13.79 20.65 -7.89
CA HIS A 95 -12.61 20.06 -8.52
C HIS A 95 -11.87 19.19 -7.49
N PRO A 96 -12.41 18.01 -7.13
CA PRO A 96 -11.72 17.14 -6.18
C PRO A 96 -10.45 16.59 -6.84
N VAL A 97 -9.39 16.52 -6.06
CA VAL A 97 -8.08 15.98 -6.43
C VAL A 97 -7.81 14.71 -5.64
N ALA A 98 -7.24 13.69 -6.29
CA ALA A 98 -6.82 12.45 -5.66
C ALA A 98 -5.30 12.26 -5.75
N LEU A 99 -4.76 11.52 -4.78
CA LEU A 99 -3.39 11.02 -4.77
C LEU A 99 -3.45 9.49 -4.67
N ASP A 100 -2.87 8.80 -5.63
CA ASP A 100 -2.71 7.34 -5.63
C ASP A 100 -1.31 6.98 -5.09
N CYS A 101 -1.26 6.47 -3.86
CA CYS A 101 -0.03 6.13 -3.15
C CYS A 101 0.35 4.67 -3.39
N GLY A 102 1.60 4.40 -3.77
CA GLY A 102 1.98 3.04 -4.20
C GLY A 102 1.32 2.67 -5.52
N SER A 103 1.11 3.67 -6.39
CA SER A 103 0.28 3.57 -7.60
C SER A 103 0.78 2.57 -8.65
N GLY A 104 2.07 2.19 -8.59
CA GLY A 104 2.71 1.35 -9.60
C GLY A 104 2.49 1.94 -11.00
N ILE A 105 1.90 1.16 -11.91
CA ILE A 105 1.57 1.62 -13.27
C ILE A 105 0.33 2.53 -13.36
N GLY A 106 -0.24 2.95 -12.23
CA GLY A 106 -1.46 3.76 -12.18
C GLY A 106 -2.73 2.96 -12.48
N ARG A 107 -2.78 1.67 -12.11
CA ARG A 107 -3.94 0.79 -12.35
C ARG A 107 -5.21 1.36 -11.74
N VAL A 108 -5.15 1.81 -10.49
CA VAL A 108 -6.31 2.38 -9.77
C VAL A 108 -6.63 3.77 -10.31
N THR A 109 -5.63 4.63 -10.50
CA THR A 109 -5.85 5.93 -11.16
C THR A 109 -6.60 5.82 -12.49
N LYS A 110 -6.14 4.95 -13.40
CA LYS A 110 -6.74 4.76 -14.72
C LYS A 110 -8.16 4.21 -14.66
N ASN A 111 -8.38 3.19 -13.83
CA ASN A 111 -9.64 2.43 -13.86
C ASN A 111 -10.69 2.94 -12.87
N LEU A 112 -10.33 3.81 -11.92
CA LEU A 112 -11.24 4.33 -10.91
C LEU A 112 -11.14 5.86 -10.77
N LEU A 113 -9.99 6.39 -10.35
CA LEU A 113 -9.92 7.78 -9.87
C LEU A 113 -10.22 8.83 -10.94
N LEU A 114 -9.70 8.65 -12.17
CA LEU A 114 -9.95 9.60 -13.27
C LEU A 114 -11.43 9.73 -13.68
N ARG A 115 -12.30 8.82 -13.21
CA ARG A 115 -13.76 8.91 -13.44
C ARG A 115 -14.44 9.89 -12.49
N TYR A 116 -13.83 10.16 -11.34
CA TYR A 116 -14.45 10.86 -10.21
C TYR A 116 -13.70 12.13 -9.79
N PHE A 117 -12.42 12.24 -10.14
CA PHE A 117 -11.55 13.36 -9.77
C PHE A 117 -11.08 14.12 -11.01
N ASN A 118 -10.99 15.44 -10.89
CA ASN A 118 -10.51 16.30 -11.98
C ASN A 118 -9.00 16.14 -12.21
N GLU A 119 -8.27 15.87 -11.13
CA GLU A 119 -6.85 15.62 -11.14
C GLU A 119 -6.55 14.42 -10.25
N ALA A 120 -5.71 13.51 -10.74
CA ALA A 120 -5.23 12.37 -10.00
C ALA A 120 -3.70 12.30 -10.18
N SER A 121 -2.98 12.50 -9.09
CA SER A 121 -1.52 12.38 -9.05
C SER A 121 -1.13 10.96 -8.63
N ASN A 122 -0.09 10.42 -9.25
CA ASN A 122 0.45 9.11 -8.93
C ASN A 122 1.75 9.29 -8.14
N PHE A 123 1.89 8.58 -7.02
CA PHE A 123 3.16 8.48 -6.30
C PHE A 123 3.57 7.00 -6.23
N SER A 124 4.72 6.68 -6.82
CA SER A 124 5.41 5.39 -6.68
C SER A 124 6.82 5.66 -6.18
N SER A 125 7.26 4.91 -5.18
CA SER A 125 8.59 5.06 -4.56
C SER A 125 9.67 4.22 -5.25
N PHE A 126 9.32 3.56 -6.35
CA PHE A 126 10.11 2.65 -7.14
C PHE A 126 9.55 2.61 -8.57
#